data_AF-A0A939UH53-F1
#
_entry.id   AF-A0A939UH53-F1
#
_cell.length_a   1.000
_cell.length_b   1.000
_cell.length_c   1.000
_cell.angle_alpha   90.00
_cell.angle_beta   90.00
_cell.angle_gamma   90.00
#
_symmetry.space_group_name_H-M   'P 1'
#
loop_
_entity.id
_entity.type
_entity.pdbx_description
1 polymer ?
#
loop_
_entity_poly.entity_id
_entity_poly.type
_entity_poly.pdbx_seq_one_letter_code
_entity_poly.pdbx_strand_id
1 'polypeptide(L)'
;MAKIYPGIVPNKTQQMQMDRKYGMFIHFGINTFNNLEWSDGSLPVESYCPDKIDADSWVKNAKDAGMKYVIIITKHHDGFCLFHTEYTDYGVQSSPNQTDVIMEVSKACKKYGIGLGMYYSLWDRHEKCYKNDEAYVDFMCNQLTELLGGKYGDVCELWLDGSWDKKPEQWNVPKLYELVHKLQPDCAFAVNHTIGSKCRLNIIKRLYFPDRYKQGMPIRYFPSDFRLCDPWFTKRG
;
A
#
# COMPACT_ATOMS: atom_id res chain seq x y z
N MET A 1 6.54 26.83 9.70
CA MET A 1 5.80 25.57 9.47
C MET A 1 4.33 25.84 9.71
N ALA A 2 3.43 25.41 8.81
CA ALA A 2 1.99 25.48 9.07
C ALA A 2 1.65 24.64 10.31
N LYS A 3 0.85 25.20 11.22
CA LYS A 3 0.44 24.50 12.44
C LYS A 3 -0.68 23.53 12.06
N ILE A 4 -0.41 22.23 12.13
CA ILE A 4 -1.39 21.17 11.85
C ILE A 4 -2.29 21.04 13.08
N TYR A 5 -3.61 21.12 12.87
CA TYR A 5 -4.61 20.89 13.92
C TYR A 5 -5.34 19.58 13.63
N PRO A 6 -5.43 18.66 14.60
CA PRO A 6 -6.22 17.44 14.43
C PRO A 6 -7.70 17.78 14.29
N GLY A 7 -8.38 17.19 13.31
CA GLY A 7 -9.82 17.29 13.16
C GLY A 7 -10.54 16.57 14.29
N ILE A 8 -11.67 17.12 14.75
CA ILE A 8 -12.55 16.49 15.76
C ILE A 8 -13.68 15.66 15.14
N VAL A 9 -13.82 15.70 13.82
CA VAL A 9 -14.77 14.93 13.01
C VAL A 9 -14.05 14.38 11.77
N PRO A 10 -14.48 13.23 11.22
CA PRO A 10 -13.88 12.70 10.00
C PRO A 10 -14.15 13.63 8.81
N ASN A 11 -13.13 13.81 7.97
CA ASN A 11 -13.31 14.45 6.67
C ASN A 11 -14.05 13.52 5.69
N LYS A 12 -14.35 14.00 4.47
CA LYS A 12 -15.07 13.23 3.44
C LYS A 12 -14.39 11.88 3.14
N THR A 13 -13.08 11.88 2.89
CA THR A 13 -12.29 10.67 2.58
C THR A 13 -12.33 9.66 3.72
N GLN A 14 -12.19 10.12 4.97
CA GLN A 14 -12.30 9.30 6.17
C GLN A 14 -13.69 8.70 6.34
N GLN A 15 -14.75 9.47 6.10
CA GLN A 15 -16.11 8.97 6.13
C GLN A 15 -16.35 7.90 5.06
N MET A 16 -15.89 8.13 3.83
CA MET A 16 -15.97 7.16 2.73
C MET A 16 -15.23 5.86 3.08
N GLN A 17 -14.08 5.93 3.76
CA GLN A 17 -13.37 4.75 4.23
C GLN A 17 -14.17 3.99 5.30
N MET A 18 -14.69 4.71 6.30
CA MET A 18 -15.50 4.12 7.37
C MET A 18 -16.76 3.43 6.82
N ASP A 19 -17.37 3.99 5.77
CA ASP A 19 -18.56 3.45 5.13
C ASP A 19 -18.28 2.16 4.34
N ARG A 20 -17.05 1.96 3.81
CA ARG A 20 -16.66 0.72 3.13
C ARG A 20 -16.64 -0.49 4.06
N LYS A 21 -16.25 -0.30 5.32
CA LYS A 21 -16.23 -1.30 6.42
C LYS A 21 -15.36 -2.53 6.15
N TYR A 22 -15.78 -3.43 5.26
CA TYR A 22 -15.23 -4.76 5.08
C TYR A 22 -14.62 -4.94 3.69
N GLY A 23 -13.38 -5.42 3.63
CA GLY A 23 -12.62 -5.58 2.39
C GLY A 23 -11.71 -6.79 2.38
N MET A 24 -11.15 -7.10 1.20
CA MET A 24 -10.19 -8.19 0.98
C MET A 24 -8.78 -7.63 0.85
N PHE A 25 -7.77 -8.33 1.38
CA PHE A 25 -6.37 -8.06 1.07
C PHE A 25 -5.82 -9.19 0.19
N ILE A 26 -5.19 -8.86 -0.93
CA ILE A 26 -4.64 -9.83 -1.88
C ILE A 26 -3.12 -9.67 -1.91
N HIS A 27 -2.42 -10.52 -1.14
CA HIS A 27 -0.97 -10.70 -1.24
C HIS A 27 -0.67 -11.72 -2.34
N PHE A 28 -0.19 -11.24 -3.48
CA PHE A 28 0.17 -12.05 -4.66
C PHE A 28 1.43 -11.45 -5.29
N GLY A 29 2.33 -12.28 -5.85
CA GLY A 29 3.55 -11.81 -6.50
C GLY A 29 4.57 -12.93 -6.76
N ILE A 30 5.79 -12.56 -7.16
CA ILE A 30 6.89 -13.51 -7.42
C ILE A 30 7.17 -14.43 -6.22
N ASN A 31 7.03 -13.89 -5.01
CA ASN A 31 7.22 -14.62 -3.75
C ASN A 31 6.23 -15.79 -3.57
N THR A 32 5.01 -15.68 -4.12
CA THR A 32 4.00 -16.75 -4.12
C THR A 32 4.51 -18.03 -4.77
N PHE A 33 5.31 -17.90 -5.84
CA PHE A 33 5.84 -19.03 -6.63
C PHE A 33 7.18 -19.55 -6.10
N ASN A 34 7.82 -18.80 -5.20
CA ASN A 34 9.09 -19.16 -4.62
C ASN A 34 8.97 -19.60 -3.14
N ASN A 35 7.74 -19.71 -2.62
CA ASN A 35 7.44 -20.09 -1.23
C ASN A 35 8.22 -19.25 -0.20
N LEU A 36 8.32 -17.96 -0.48
CA LEU A 36 8.93 -16.98 0.40
C LEU A 36 7.88 -15.96 0.78
N GLU A 37 7.99 -15.39 1.98
CA GLU A 37 7.28 -14.17 2.28
C GLU A 37 8.14 -12.96 1.89
N TRP A 38 9.40 -12.93 2.35
CA TRP A 38 10.34 -11.83 2.06
C TRP A 38 11.57 -12.30 1.28
N SER A 39 11.48 -12.36 -0.04
CA SER A 39 12.68 -12.50 -0.87
C SER A 39 13.49 -11.20 -0.92
N ASP A 40 14.76 -11.31 -1.27
CA ASP A 40 15.71 -10.20 -1.26
C ASP A 40 15.77 -9.36 -2.51
N GLY A 41 14.78 -9.50 -3.40
CA GLY A 41 14.73 -8.81 -4.68
C GLY A 41 15.70 -9.40 -5.71
N SER A 42 16.37 -10.52 -5.41
CA SER A 42 17.27 -11.20 -6.36
C SER A 42 16.63 -12.36 -7.13
N LEU A 43 15.37 -12.70 -6.83
CA LEU A 43 14.67 -13.77 -7.54
C LEU A 43 14.59 -13.44 -9.04
N PRO A 44 14.89 -14.41 -9.94
CA PRO A 44 14.82 -14.19 -11.38
C PRO A 44 13.36 -13.96 -11.80
N VAL A 45 13.10 -13.01 -12.71
CA VAL A 45 11.74 -12.68 -13.18
C VAL A 45 11.03 -13.88 -13.80
N GLU A 46 11.79 -14.85 -14.31
CA GLU A 46 11.34 -16.14 -14.83
C GLU A 46 10.68 -17.04 -13.78
N SER A 47 10.98 -16.81 -12.49
CA SER A 47 10.36 -17.56 -11.39
C SER A 47 8.93 -17.10 -11.08
N TYR A 48 8.47 -15.98 -11.66
CA TYR A 48 7.06 -15.63 -11.66
C TYR A 48 6.35 -16.42 -12.78
N CYS A 49 5.65 -17.49 -12.40
CA CYS A 49 5.07 -18.45 -13.33
C CYS A 49 3.60 -18.83 -13.02
N PRO A 50 2.67 -17.87 -12.91
CA PRO A 50 1.25 -18.23 -12.83
C PRO A 50 0.76 -18.88 -14.13
N ASP A 51 0.13 -20.05 -14.00
CA ASP A 51 -0.57 -20.71 -15.11
C ASP A 51 -1.74 -19.86 -15.63
N LYS A 52 -2.47 -19.21 -14.70
CA LYS A 52 -3.59 -18.32 -14.99
C LYS A 52 -3.73 -17.26 -13.89
N ILE A 53 -3.99 -16.03 -14.30
CA ILE A 53 -4.46 -14.96 -13.41
C ILE A 53 -5.99 -14.89 -13.52
N ASP A 54 -6.70 -15.21 -12.44
CA ASP A 54 -8.18 -15.20 -12.41
C ASP A 54 -8.70 -14.10 -11.49
N ALA A 55 -8.38 -12.86 -11.84
CA ALA A 55 -8.80 -11.68 -11.08
C ALA A 55 -10.34 -11.54 -11.01
N ASP A 56 -11.07 -12.01 -12.03
CA ASP A 56 -12.54 -12.03 -12.01
C ASP A 56 -13.06 -12.90 -10.87
N SER A 57 -12.54 -14.12 -10.71
CA SER A 57 -12.89 -15.01 -9.61
C SER A 57 -12.55 -14.40 -8.25
N TRP A 58 -11.35 -13.80 -8.09
CA TRP A 58 -10.94 -13.17 -6.84
C TRP A 58 -11.92 -12.09 -6.39
N VAL A 59 -12.24 -11.13 -7.27
CA VAL A 59 -13.14 -10.03 -6.94
C VAL A 59 -14.59 -10.50 -6.82
N LYS A 60 -15.02 -11.47 -7.64
CA LYS A 60 -16.34 -12.08 -7.48
C LYS A 60 -16.51 -12.72 -6.10
N ASN A 61 -15.51 -13.46 -5.62
CA ASN A 61 -15.54 -14.06 -4.29
C ASN A 61 -15.59 -12.99 -3.19
N ALA A 62 -14.87 -11.88 -3.34
CA ALA A 62 -14.97 -10.74 -2.41
C ALA A 62 -16.41 -10.18 -2.37
N LYS A 63 -17.03 -9.97 -3.53
CA LYS A 63 -18.42 -9.53 -3.64
C LYS A 63 -19.37 -10.52 -2.96
N ASP A 64 -19.25 -11.80 -3.27
CA ASP A 64 -20.13 -12.85 -2.75
C ASP A 64 -19.98 -13.00 -1.22
N ALA A 65 -18.79 -12.71 -0.68
CA ALA A 65 -18.51 -12.61 0.75
C ALA A 65 -19.02 -11.30 1.41
N GLY A 66 -19.61 -10.38 0.65
CA GLY A 66 -20.15 -9.11 1.15
C GLY A 66 -19.11 -8.00 1.35
N MET A 67 -17.88 -8.18 0.86
CA MET A 67 -16.84 -7.15 0.90
C MET A 67 -17.17 -6.01 -0.06
N LYS A 68 -16.68 -4.81 0.25
CA LYS A 68 -16.94 -3.57 -0.52
C LYS A 68 -15.74 -3.08 -1.31
N TYR A 69 -14.55 -3.58 -1.02
CA TYR A 69 -13.32 -3.21 -1.69
C TYR A 69 -12.28 -4.34 -1.59
N VAL A 70 -11.26 -4.27 -2.43
CA VAL A 70 -10.06 -5.11 -2.35
C VAL A 70 -8.82 -4.22 -2.27
N ILE A 71 -7.78 -4.65 -1.57
CA ILE A 71 -6.44 -4.06 -1.65
C ILE A 71 -5.52 -5.09 -2.30
N ILE A 72 -5.02 -4.78 -3.48
CA ILE A 72 -4.08 -5.63 -4.24
C ILE A 72 -2.66 -5.06 -4.12
N ILE A 73 -1.67 -5.93 -3.94
CA ILE A 73 -0.26 -5.53 -4.03
C ILE A 73 0.07 -5.09 -5.45
N THR A 74 0.56 -3.87 -5.59
CA THR A 74 1.19 -3.41 -6.85
C THR A 74 2.67 -3.76 -6.87
N LYS A 75 3.35 -3.63 -5.72
CA LYS A 75 4.76 -3.96 -5.50
C LYS A 75 5.03 -4.29 -4.03
N HIS A 76 5.59 -5.45 -3.72
CA HIS A 76 5.98 -5.84 -2.35
C HIS A 76 7.44 -5.46 -2.03
N HIS A 77 7.98 -5.89 -0.89
CA HIS A 77 9.33 -5.51 -0.44
C HIS A 77 10.45 -5.99 -1.38
N ASP A 78 10.23 -7.09 -2.09
CA ASP A 78 11.16 -7.59 -3.10
C ASP A 78 11.31 -6.66 -4.31
N GLY A 79 10.37 -5.74 -4.53
CA GLY A 79 10.41 -4.77 -5.64
C GLY A 79 9.72 -5.22 -6.92
N PHE A 80 9.21 -6.46 -7.01
CA PHE A 80 8.58 -6.97 -8.22
C PHE A 80 7.22 -6.29 -8.47
N CYS A 81 7.08 -5.66 -9.64
CA CYS A 81 5.87 -4.91 -10.01
C CYS A 81 4.82 -5.81 -10.70
N LEU A 82 3.59 -5.78 -10.21
CA LEU A 82 2.42 -6.48 -10.76
C LEU A 82 1.66 -5.71 -11.85
N PHE A 83 2.25 -4.61 -12.30
CA PHE A 83 1.73 -3.72 -13.33
C PHE A 83 2.85 -3.36 -14.31
N HIS A 84 2.47 -2.89 -15.50
CA HIS A 84 3.46 -2.39 -16.46
C HIS A 84 3.96 -1.00 -16.04
N THR A 85 5.28 -0.86 -15.90
CA THR A 85 5.96 0.37 -15.48
C THR A 85 7.20 0.64 -16.32
N GLU A 86 7.44 1.89 -16.73
CA GLU A 86 8.65 2.25 -17.49
C GLU A 86 9.88 2.43 -16.59
N TYR A 87 9.71 2.36 -15.27
CA TYR A 87 10.73 2.78 -14.30
C TYR A 87 11.61 1.63 -13.78
N THR A 88 11.22 0.37 -14.00
CA THR A 88 12.05 -0.80 -13.66
C THR A 88 11.71 -1.97 -14.58
N ASP A 89 12.70 -2.80 -14.89
CA ASP A 89 12.48 -4.05 -15.63
C ASP A 89 12.07 -5.21 -14.69
N TYR A 90 11.97 -4.97 -13.38
CA TYR A 90 11.62 -5.99 -12.40
C TYR A 90 10.11 -6.04 -12.15
N GLY A 91 9.39 -6.69 -13.05
CA GLY A 91 7.95 -6.85 -12.96
C GLY A 91 7.38 -7.78 -14.01
N VAL A 92 6.05 -7.86 -14.06
CA VAL A 92 5.31 -8.77 -14.94
C VAL A 92 5.69 -8.60 -16.41
N GLN A 93 5.96 -7.37 -16.87
CA GLN A 93 6.38 -7.06 -18.26
C GLN A 93 7.63 -7.81 -18.73
N SER A 94 8.51 -8.22 -17.81
CA SER A 94 9.77 -8.92 -18.11
C SER A 94 9.70 -10.40 -17.75
N SER A 95 8.54 -10.89 -17.30
CA SER A 95 8.34 -12.27 -16.87
C SER A 95 7.67 -13.11 -17.96
N PRO A 96 7.67 -14.46 -17.85
CA PRO A 96 6.96 -15.35 -18.76
C PRO A 96 5.46 -15.07 -18.85
N ASN A 97 4.84 -14.58 -17.78
CA ASN A 97 3.44 -14.16 -17.77
C ASN A 97 3.34 -12.64 -17.62
N GLN A 98 3.16 -11.94 -18.74
CA GLN A 98 3.16 -10.47 -18.79
C GLN A 98 1.81 -9.80 -18.44
N THR A 99 0.88 -10.53 -17.84
CA THR A 99 -0.44 -9.99 -17.48
C THR A 99 -0.28 -8.82 -16.49
N ASP A 100 -0.79 -7.65 -16.86
CA ASP A 100 -0.97 -6.52 -15.94
C ASP A 100 -2.07 -6.87 -14.94
N VAL A 101 -1.67 -7.40 -13.77
CA VAL A 101 -2.58 -7.93 -12.76
C VAL A 101 -3.45 -6.81 -12.18
N ILE A 102 -2.89 -5.59 -12.06
CA ILE A 102 -3.62 -4.43 -11.55
C ILE A 102 -4.75 -4.02 -12.52
N MET A 103 -4.49 -4.07 -13.82
CA MET A 103 -5.53 -3.88 -14.84
C MET A 103 -6.65 -4.92 -14.75
N GLU A 104 -6.31 -6.20 -14.59
CA GLU A 104 -7.31 -7.27 -14.50
C GLU A 104 -8.16 -7.17 -13.22
N VAL A 105 -7.54 -6.84 -12.08
CA VAL A 105 -8.26 -6.59 -10.82
C VAL A 105 -9.13 -5.34 -10.92
N SER A 106 -8.65 -4.26 -11.56
CA SER A 106 -9.43 -3.04 -11.78
C SER A 106 -10.69 -3.30 -12.61
N LYS A 107 -10.56 -4.03 -13.74
CA LYS A 107 -11.71 -4.42 -14.57
C LYS A 107 -12.74 -5.22 -13.78
N ALA A 108 -12.29 -6.19 -12.99
CA ALA A 108 -13.17 -7.00 -12.16
C ALA A 108 -13.85 -6.18 -11.05
N CYS A 109 -13.12 -5.26 -10.40
CA CYS A 109 -13.66 -4.31 -9.42
C CYS A 109 -14.80 -3.48 -10.02
N LYS A 110 -14.56 -2.89 -11.21
CA LYS A 110 -15.57 -2.14 -11.95
C LYS A 110 -16.79 -2.98 -12.32
N LYS A 111 -16.58 -4.21 -12.81
CA LYS A 111 -17.66 -5.15 -13.17
C LYS A 111 -18.57 -5.48 -11.98
N TYR A 112 -18.00 -5.63 -10.79
CA TYR A 112 -18.71 -6.11 -9.61
C TYR A 112 -19.16 -5.01 -8.64
N GLY A 113 -18.79 -3.76 -8.89
CA GLY A 113 -19.08 -2.63 -8.00
C GLY A 113 -18.29 -2.69 -6.70
N ILE A 114 -17.06 -3.19 -6.76
CA ILE A 114 -16.13 -3.33 -5.65
C ILE A 114 -15.07 -2.22 -5.78
N GLY A 115 -14.76 -1.53 -4.68
CA GLY A 115 -13.71 -0.50 -4.66
C GLY A 115 -12.32 -1.09 -4.90
N LEU A 116 -11.50 -0.41 -5.69
CA LEU A 116 -10.10 -0.77 -5.92
C LEU A 116 -9.21 -0.02 -4.93
N GLY A 117 -8.51 -0.75 -4.09
CA GLY A 117 -7.40 -0.28 -3.27
C GLY A 117 -6.08 -0.90 -3.72
N MET A 118 -4.99 -0.20 -3.47
CA MET A 118 -3.65 -0.59 -3.89
C MET A 118 -2.70 -0.59 -2.69
N TYR A 119 -1.95 -1.67 -2.50
CA TYR A 119 -0.79 -1.71 -1.62
C TYR A 119 0.45 -1.34 -2.41
N TYR A 120 1.31 -0.51 -1.85
CA TYR A 120 2.61 -0.17 -2.41
C TYR A 120 3.70 -0.18 -1.33
N SER A 121 4.75 -0.96 -1.53
CA SER A 121 5.88 -1.00 -0.59
C SER A 121 6.82 0.20 -0.79
N LEU A 122 7.05 0.95 0.30
CA LEU A 122 8.13 1.94 0.39
C LEU A 122 9.50 1.27 0.46
N TRP A 123 9.58 0.11 1.12
CA TRP A 123 10.82 -0.66 1.18
C TRP A 123 10.98 -1.44 -0.13
N ASP A 124 12.12 -1.28 -0.79
CA ASP A 124 12.42 -1.96 -2.04
C ASP A 124 13.81 -2.57 -1.96
N ARG A 125 13.88 -3.88 -2.16
CA ARG A 125 15.11 -4.67 -2.06
C ARG A 125 15.77 -4.88 -3.41
N HIS A 126 15.12 -4.49 -4.51
CA HIS A 126 15.64 -4.60 -5.88
C HIS A 126 16.17 -3.27 -6.42
N GLU A 127 15.47 -2.17 -6.15
CA GLU A 127 15.72 -0.89 -6.82
C GLU A 127 17.10 -0.30 -6.50
N LYS A 128 17.89 -0.02 -7.55
CA LYS A 128 19.29 0.43 -7.43
C LYS A 128 19.39 1.79 -6.75
N CYS A 129 18.43 2.69 -7.03
CA CYS A 129 18.43 4.02 -6.42
C CYS A 129 17.93 4.03 -4.96
N TYR A 130 17.50 2.89 -4.38
CA TYR A 130 16.90 2.84 -3.03
C TYR A 130 17.74 3.49 -1.93
N LYS A 131 19.08 3.50 -2.04
CA LYS A 131 19.97 4.15 -1.06
C LYS A 131 20.08 5.67 -1.20
N ASN A 132 19.68 6.23 -2.35
CA ASN A 132 19.56 7.65 -2.59
C ASN A 132 18.12 8.09 -2.33
N ASP A 133 17.89 8.70 -1.17
CA ASP A 133 16.53 9.01 -0.70
C ASP A 133 15.75 9.93 -1.67
N GLU A 134 16.39 10.96 -2.24
CA GLU A 134 15.73 11.87 -3.17
C GLU A 134 15.36 11.18 -4.49
N ALA A 135 16.33 10.48 -5.10
CA ALA A 135 16.09 9.73 -6.33
C ALA A 135 15.04 8.64 -6.15
N TYR A 136 15.02 7.96 -4.99
CA TYR A 136 14.05 6.93 -4.69
C TYR A 136 12.63 7.51 -4.46
N VAL A 137 12.52 8.68 -3.82
CA VAL A 137 11.24 9.37 -3.72
C VAL A 137 10.70 9.77 -5.09
N ASP A 138 11.55 10.22 -6.01
CA ASP A 138 11.15 10.51 -7.39
C ASP A 138 10.72 9.24 -8.15
N PHE A 139 11.45 8.14 -7.98
CA PHE A 139 11.06 6.82 -8.51
C PHE A 139 9.68 6.39 -8.01
N MET A 140 9.39 6.55 -6.70
CA MET A 140 8.06 6.25 -6.16
C MET A 140 6.98 7.17 -6.72
N CYS A 141 7.26 8.48 -6.85
CA CYS A 141 6.30 9.44 -7.44
C CYS A 141 5.94 9.07 -8.88
N ASN A 142 6.93 8.62 -9.65
CA ASN A 142 6.76 8.18 -11.03
C ASN A 142 5.84 6.94 -11.12
N GLN A 143 6.11 5.88 -10.34
CA GLN A 143 5.25 4.69 -10.31
C GLN A 143 3.84 4.99 -9.77
N LEU A 144 3.72 5.83 -8.74
CA LEU A 144 2.41 6.24 -8.22
C LEU A 144 1.63 7.08 -9.23
N THR A 145 2.32 7.82 -10.11
CA THR A 145 1.66 8.54 -11.22
C THR A 145 1.09 7.55 -12.26
N GLU A 146 1.80 6.48 -12.59
CA GLU A 146 1.26 5.41 -13.48
C GLU A 146 0.06 4.69 -12.86
N LEU A 147 0.12 4.42 -11.55
CA LEU A 147 -0.92 3.70 -10.80
C LEU A 147 -2.17 4.54 -10.53
N LEU A 148 -2.01 5.83 -10.26
CA LEU A 148 -3.09 6.71 -9.80
C LEU A 148 -3.51 7.76 -10.83
N GLY A 149 -2.83 7.84 -11.97
CA GLY A 149 -3.10 8.80 -13.05
C GLY A 149 -4.35 8.52 -13.89
N GLY A 150 -5.13 7.48 -13.56
CA GLY A 150 -6.42 7.18 -14.18
C GLY A 150 -6.45 5.93 -15.07
N LYS A 151 -5.28 5.32 -15.39
CA LYS A 151 -5.20 4.07 -16.17
C LYS A 151 -6.08 2.95 -15.59
N TYR A 152 -6.14 2.85 -14.27
CA TYR A 152 -6.85 1.80 -13.54
C TYR A 152 -8.19 2.26 -12.94
N GLY A 153 -8.68 3.44 -13.31
CA GLY A 153 -9.90 4.04 -12.74
C GLY A 153 -9.70 4.61 -11.34
N ASP A 154 -10.81 4.76 -10.61
CA ASP A 154 -10.81 5.36 -9.27
C ASP A 154 -10.20 4.40 -8.25
N VAL A 155 -9.23 4.91 -7.48
CA VAL A 155 -8.57 4.16 -6.40
C VAL A 155 -9.08 4.69 -5.07
N CYS A 156 -9.76 3.85 -4.29
CA CYS A 156 -10.37 4.26 -3.03
C CYS A 156 -9.38 4.29 -1.86
N GLU A 157 -8.25 3.61 -1.98
CA GLU A 157 -7.24 3.50 -0.93
C GLU A 157 -5.84 3.18 -1.47
N LEU A 158 -4.84 3.96 -1.05
CA LEU A 158 -3.42 3.63 -1.20
C LEU A 158 -2.87 3.25 0.18
N TRP A 159 -2.39 2.03 0.29
CA TRP A 159 -1.84 1.46 1.51
C TRP A 159 -0.33 1.30 1.37
N LEU A 160 0.45 2.07 2.14
CA LEU A 160 1.91 2.06 2.10
C LEU A 160 2.52 1.19 3.19
N ASP A 161 3.53 0.39 2.82
CA ASP A 161 4.26 -0.45 3.76
C ASP A 161 5.77 -0.24 3.78
N GLY A 162 6.46 -0.92 4.69
CA GLY A 162 7.93 -0.96 4.71
C GLY A 162 8.54 0.30 5.31
N SER A 163 7.73 1.17 5.89
CA SER A 163 8.17 2.46 6.42
C SER A 163 9.16 2.35 7.60
N TRP A 164 9.30 1.16 8.19
CA TRP A 164 10.28 0.87 9.23
C TRP A 164 11.73 0.80 8.74
N ASP A 165 11.96 0.67 7.43
CA ASP A 165 13.31 0.51 6.90
C ASP A 165 14.11 1.82 6.83
N LYS A 166 13.48 2.99 6.80
CA LYS A 166 14.22 4.26 6.88
C LYS A 166 13.68 5.14 8.00
N LYS A 167 14.42 6.21 8.32
CA LYS A 167 13.90 7.25 9.21
C LYS A 167 12.72 7.95 8.51
N PRO A 168 11.69 8.40 9.26
CA PRO A 168 10.50 9.03 8.68
C PRO A 168 10.80 10.17 7.70
N GLU A 169 11.83 10.98 7.98
CA GLU A 169 12.19 12.16 7.19
C GLU A 169 12.74 11.78 5.80
N GLN A 170 13.29 10.58 5.65
CA GLN A 170 13.89 10.08 4.40
C GLN A 170 12.84 9.67 3.38
N TRP A 171 11.61 9.36 3.82
CA TRP A 171 10.55 8.92 2.92
C TRP A 171 9.84 10.05 2.18
N ASN A 172 10.04 11.30 2.62
CA ASN A 172 9.34 12.50 2.13
C ASN A 172 7.84 12.25 1.84
N VAL A 173 7.16 11.62 2.80
CA VAL A 173 5.74 11.25 2.65
C VAL A 173 4.81 12.45 2.40
N PRO A 174 5.10 13.69 2.86
CA PRO A 174 4.36 14.86 2.41
C PRO A 174 4.29 15.02 0.89
N LYS A 175 5.41 14.81 0.17
CA LYS A 175 5.44 14.84 -1.31
C LYS A 175 4.57 13.74 -1.92
N LEU A 176 4.61 12.52 -1.38
CA LEU A 176 3.76 11.42 -1.83
C LEU A 176 2.28 11.73 -1.58
N TYR A 177 1.94 12.25 -0.40
CA TYR A 177 0.56 12.58 -0.03
C TYR A 177 -0.03 13.67 -0.94
N GLU A 178 0.73 14.74 -1.21
CA GLU A 178 0.31 15.81 -2.13
C GLU A 178 0.10 15.27 -3.56
N LEU A 179 1.00 14.42 -4.04
CA LEU A 179 0.86 13.79 -5.35
C LEU A 179 -0.41 12.92 -5.42
N VAL A 180 -0.62 12.05 -4.42
CA VAL A 180 -1.78 11.16 -4.38
C VAL A 180 -3.08 11.96 -4.40
N HIS A 181 -3.20 12.99 -3.57
CA HIS A 181 -4.42 13.80 -3.52
C HIS A 181 -4.60 14.72 -4.73
N LYS A 182 -3.51 15.07 -5.44
CA LYS A 182 -3.59 15.74 -6.73
C LYS A 182 -4.18 14.81 -7.81
N LEU A 183 -3.80 13.54 -7.80
CA LEU A 183 -4.24 12.56 -8.81
C LEU A 183 -5.61 11.94 -8.47
N GLN A 184 -5.86 11.68 -7.19
CA GLN A 184 -7.02 10.98 -6.65
C GLN A 184 -7.48 11.68 -5.35
N PRO A 185 -8.25 12.78 -5.43
CA PRO A 185 -8.61 13.60 -4.26
C PRO A 185 -9.38 12.87 -3.15
N ASP A 186 -10.11 11.81 -3.50
CA ASP A 186 -10.91 11.00 -2.58
C ASP A 186 -10.22 9.67 -2.20
N CYS A 187 -8.95 9.46 -2.57
CA CYS A 187 -8.19 8.26 -2.23
C CYS A 187 -7.71 8.31 -0.78
N ALA A 188 -8.08 7.31 0.03
CA ALA A 188 -7.59 7.21 1.39
C ALA A 188 -6.10 6.84 1.39
N PHE A 189 -5.27 7.61 2.09
CA PHE A 189 -3.83 7.41 2.17
C PHE A 189 -3.43 6.79 3.52
N ALA A 190 -2.84 5.59 3.49
CA ALA A 190 -2.49 4.84 4.69
C ALA A 190 -1.01 4.50 4.75
N VAL A 191 -0.42 4.49 5.96
CA VAL A 191 0.91 3.88 6.19
C VAL A 191 0.83 2.88 7.34
N ASN A 192 1.23 1.63 7.11
CA ASN A 192 1.04 0.51 8.04
C ASN A 192 1.51 0.78 9.48
N HIS A 193 2.71 1.36 9.63
CA HIS A 193 3.32 1.65 10.93
C HIS A 193 3.23 3.14 11.31
N THR A 194 2.05 3.73 11.16
CA THR A 194 1.78 5.11 11.60
C THR A 194 1.86 5.27 13.13
N ILE A 195 1.76 4.18 13.90
CA ILE A 195 1.87 4.20 15.37
C ILE A 195 3.03 3.32 15.85
N GLY A 196 3.98 3.91 16.60
CA GLY A 196 5.03 3.15 17.27
C GLY A 196 6.24 3.98 17.70
N SER A 197 6.99 3.47 18.68
CA SER A 197 8.24 4.13 19.14
C SER A 197 9.36 4.00 18.10
N LYS A 198 10.35 4.91 18.15
CA LYS A 198 11.46 5.04 17.17
C LYS A 198 12.35 3.80 16.96
N CYS A 199 12.18 2.69 17.67
CA CYS A 199 13.19 1.61 17.77
C CYS A 199 12.82 0.30 17.06
N ARG A 200 13.77 -0.20 16.25
CA ARG A 200 13.71 -1.29 15.26
C ARG A 200 13.64 -2.74 15.78
N LEU A 201 13.57 -3.02 17.09
CA LEU A 201 13.95 -4.36 17.60
C LEU A 201 13.03 -5.01 18.65
N ASN A 202 11.78 -4.58 18.82
CA ASN A 202 10.87 -5.23 19.78
C ASN A 202 9.41 -5.24 19.31
N ILE A 203 9.18 -5.67 18.06
CA ILE A 203 7.86 -5.69 17.39
C ILE A 203 6.81 -6.48 18.19
N ILE A 204 7.21 -7.49 18.99
CA ILE A 204 6.26 -8.32 19.74
C ILE A 204 6.06 -7.87 21.21
N LYS A 205 6.99 -7.11 21.82
CA LYS A 205 6.90 -6.74 23.26
C LYS A 205 6.27 -5.37 23.54
N ARG A 206 5.97 -4.56 22.52
CA ARG A 206 5.33 -3.23 22.71
C ARG A 206 4.33 -2.91 21.60
N LEU A 207 3.24 -3.66 21.53
CA LEU A 207 1.97 -3.04 21.13
C LEU A 207 1.74 -1.87 22.10
N TYR A 208 1.85 -0.64 21.60
CA TYR A 208 1.62 0.56 22.40
C TYR A 208 0.12 0.76 22.55
N PHE A 209 -0.45 0.15 23.58
CA PHE A 209 -1.85 0.33 23.94
C PHE A 209 -2.13 1.80 24.32
N PRO A 210 -3.26 2.39 23.89
CA PRO A 210 -3.64 3.74 24.25
C PRO A 210 -3.58 4.21 25.71
N ASP A 211 -3.74 3.32 26.68
CA ASP A 211 -3.50 3.62 28.10
C ASP A 211 -2.04 3.99 28.42
N ARG A 212 -1.11 3.72 27.50
CA ARG A 212 0.32 4.04 27.60
C ARG A 212 0.71 5.30 26.86
N TYR A 213 -0.23 6.00 26.20
CA TYR A 213 0.06 7.32 25.63
C TYR A 213 0.24 8.35 26.75
N LYS A 214 1.32 9.11 26.68
CA LYS A 214 1.55 10.31 27.48
C LYS A 214 1.65 11.53 26.56
N GLN A 215 1.23 12.68 27.04
CA GLN A 215 1.41 13.95 26.35
C GLN A 215 2.90 14.13 25.98
N GLY A 216 3.19 14.46 24.72
CA GLY A 216 4.56 14.63 24.21
C GLY A 216 5.23 13.38 23.64
N MET A 217 4.55 12.22 23.62
CA MET A 217 5.08 11.04 22.91
C MET A 217 5.03 11.25 21.38
N PRO A 218 6.09 10.92 20.63
CA PRO A 218 6.14 11.15 19.20
C PRO A 218 5.23 10.15 18.47
N ILE A 219 4.20 10.67 17.83
CA ILE A 219 3.48 9.97 16.75
C ILE A 219 4.46 9.89 15.57
N ARG A 220 4.64 8.71 14.96
CA ARG A 220 5.32 8.60 13.66
C ARG A 220 4.34 9.16 12.62
N TYR A 221 4.26 10.49 12.53
CA TYR A 221 3.40 11.17 11.57
C TYR A 221 3.92 10.88 10.16
N PHE A 222 3.43 9.80 9.58
CA PHE A 222 3.15 9.81 8.16
C PHE A 222 1.85 10.60 7.98
N PRO A 223 1.73 11.53 7.02
CA PRO A 223 0.44 12.03 6.63
C PRO A 223 -0.37 10.81 6.18
N SER A 224 -1.39 10.47 6.96
CA SER A 224 -2.23 9.31 6.74
C SER A 224 -3.63 9.66 7.19
N ASP A 225 -4.61 9.29 6.37
CA ASP A 225 -6.01 9.57 6.63
C ASP A 225 -6.56 8.68 7.75
N PHE A 226 -5.89 7.57 8.09
CA PHE A 226 -6.30 6.72 9.20
C PHE A 226 -5.15 5.93 9.85
N ARG A 227 -5.40 5.47 11.08
CA ARG A 227 -4.40 4.79 11.91
C ARG A 227 -4.42 3.29 11.66
N LEU A 228 -3.29 2.73 11.22
CA LEU A 228 -3.05 1.28 11.19
C LEU A 228 -2.30 0.87 12.47
N CYS A 229 -2.66 -0.30 13.03
CA CYS A 229 -2.25 -0.77 14.36
C CYS A 229 -2.74 0.07 15.56
N ASP A 230 -4.02 0.45 15.61
CA ASP A 230 -4.65 0.88 16.88
C ASP A 230 -5.10 -0.35 17.69
N PRO A 231 -4.51 -0.63 18.86
CA PRO A 231 -4.84 -1.82 19.68
C PRO A 231 -6.29 -1.87 20.20
N TRP A 232 -7.09 -0.82 19.97
CA TRP A 232 -8.48 -0.74 20.42
C TRP A 232 -9.50 -0.79 19.29
N PHE A 233 -9.08 -0.84 18.02
CA PHE A 233 -10.02 -0.88 16.89
C PHE A 233 -10.90 -2.14 16.86
N THR A 234 -10.54 -3.18 17.63
CA THR A 234 -11.30 -4.44 17.73
C THR A 234 -11.72 -4.85 19.14
N LYS A 235 -11.53 -4.01 20.17
CA LYS A 235 -12.13 -4.32 21.48
C LYS A 235 -13.61 -3.96 21.46
N ARG A 236 -14.48 -4.99 21.42
CA ARG A 236 -15.88 -4.85 21.87
C ARG A 236 -15.85 -4.24 23.27
N GLY A 237 -16.68 -3.22 23.47
CA GLY A 237 -16.99 -2.69 24.80
C GLY A 237 -17.56 -3.76 25.72
#